data_AF-A0A845RWC5-F1
#
_entry.id   AF-A0A845RWC5-F1
#
_cell.length_a   1.000
_cell.length_b   1.000
_cell.length_c   1.000
_cell.angle_alpha   90.00
_cell.angle_beta   90.00
_cell.angle_gamma   90.00
#
_symmetry.space_group_name_H-M   'P 1'
#
loop_
_entity.id
_entity.type
_entity.pdbx_description
1 polymer ?
#
loop_
_entity_poly.entity_id
_entity_poly.type
_entity_poly.pdbx_seq_one_letter_code
_entity_poly.pdbx_strand_id
1 'polypeptide(L)'
;MKKTEIKSKVQSLMNSYNEVKKDVITQITNWQKDTVYSVEHKNERIKELQNEAAQYDSVFNKKLADIITEEKKTIIDEPKETPADYQVRISNALKLLELAGNKLTDDQAYSIMKPFQGDYETMALFHAVVTGLTEGNGVYGTFNKTFEKTNDFMVLINSFELAEKAAKNLFNFTDSSFQAGIKINLFMGSVSEIEKLVNRFEAA
;
A
#
# COMPACT_ATOMS: atom_id res chain seq x y z
N MET A 1 -9.21 -17.08 7.75
CA MET A 1 -9.08 -16.50 6.40
C MET A 1 -9.57 -15.07 6.47
N LYS A 2 -8.68 -14.07 6.46
CA LYS A 2 -9.06 -12.69 6.17
C LYS A 2 -8.56 -12.39 4.75
N LYS A 3 -9.26 -12.97 3.77
CA LYS A 3 -9.04 -12.65 2.36
C LYS A 3 -9.16 -11.14 2.20
N THR A 4 -8.12 -10.49 1.70
CA THR A 4 -8.19 -9.05 1.43
C THR A 4 -9.28 -8.75 0.40
N GLU A 5 -9.98 -7.64 0.60
CA GLU A 5 -11.02 -7.15 -0.31
C GLU A 5 -10.54 -5.91 -1.07
N ILE A 6 -9.26 -5.55 -0.96
CA ILE A 6 -8.70 -4.31 -1.52
C ILE A 6 -9.03 -4.16 -3.01
N LYS A 7 -8.88 -5.23 -3.78
CA LYS A 7 -9.10 -5.21 -5.23
C LYS A 7 -10.56 -4.99 -5.60
N SER A 8 -11.48 -5.68 -4.93
CA SER A 8 -12.92 -5.53 -5.20
C SER A 8 -13.42 -4.15 -4.76
N LYS A 9 -12.98 -3.66 -3.59
CA LYS A 9 -13.30 -2.32 -3.10
C LYS A 9 -12.79 -1.22 -4.04
N VAL A 10 -11.53 -1.32 -4.47
CA VAL A 10 -10.92 -0.41 -5.45
C VAL A 10 -11.68 -0.43 -6.77
N GLN A 11 -11.99 -1.62 -7.32
CA GLN A 11 -12.69 -1.74 -8.60
C GLN A 11 -14.10 -1.13 -8.53
N SER A 12 -14.81 -1.35 -7.42
CA SER A 12 -16.13 -0.75 -7.19
C SER A 12 -16.06 0.79 -7.16
N LEU A 13 -15.04 1.34 -6.48
CA LEU A 13 -14.80 2.78 -6.43
C LEU A 13 -14.49 3.35 -7.83
N MET A 14 -13.64 2.67 -8.61
CA MET A 14 -13.32 3.06 -9.98
C MET A 14 -14.54 3.06 -10.89
N ASN A 15 -15.38 2.03 -10.81
CA ASN A 15 -16.61 1.97 -11.59
C ASN A 15 -17.55 3.13 -11.24
N SER A 16 -17.70 3.42 -9.94
CA SER A 16 -18.52 4.54 -9.45
C SER A 16 -17.99 5.89 -9.97
N TYR A 17 -16.68 6.10 -9.96
CA TYR A 17 -16.07 7.32 -10.51
C TYR A 17 -16.28 7.45 -12.02
N ASN A 18 -16.15 6.34 -12.77
CA ASN A 18 -16.33 6.36 -14.22
C ASN A 18 -17.77 6.72 -14.63
N GLU A 19 -18.78 6.26 -13.87
CA GLU A 19 -20.18 6.65 -14.11
C GLU A 19 -20.39 8.15 -13.88
N VAL A 20 -19.87 8.69 -12.77
CA VAL A 20 -19.95 10.14 -12.50
C VAL A 20 -19.21 10.95 -13.58
N LYS A 21 -18.00 10.53 -13.96
CA LYS A 21 -17.22 11.18 -15.03
C LYS A 21 -17.98 11.19 -16.36
N LYS A 22 -18.61 10.07 -16.71
CA LYS A 22 -19.39 9.93 -17.94
C LYS A 22 -20.62 10.86 -17.93
N ASP A 23 -21.31 10.96 -16.80
CA ASP A 23 -22.45 11.87 -16.65
C ASP A 23 -22.03 13.33 -16.86
N VAL A 24 -20.98 13.78 -16.17
CA VAL A 24 -20.45 15.15 -16.32
C VAL A 24 -20.01 15.44 -17.76
N ILE A 25 -19.30 14.51 -18.42
CA ILE A 25 -18.91 14.66 -19.84
C ILE A 25 -20.14 14.79 -20.75
N THR A 26 -21.20 14.02 -20.47
CA THR A 26 -22.46 14.08 -21.22
C THR A 26 -23.13 15.43 -21.06
N GLN A 27 -23.19 15.95 -19.83
CA GLN A 27 -23.74 17.28 -19.55
C GLN A 27 -22.93 18.39 -20.24
N ILE A 28 -21.60 18.35 -20.16
CA ILE A 28 -20.73 19.31 -20.86
C ILE A 28 -20.97 19.26 -22.37
N THR A 29 -21.05 18.05 -22.95
CA THR A 29 -21.30 17.87 -24.39
C THR A 29 -22.66 18.44 -24.81
N ASN A 30 -23.69 18.29 -23.97
CA ASN A 30 -25.01 18.84 -24.23
C ASN A 30 -24.98 20.38 -24.20
N TRP A 31 -24.33 20.97 -23.20
CA TRP A 31 -24.13 22.43 -23.14
C TRP A 31 -23.34 22.97 -24.32
N GLN A 32 -22.33 22.24 -24.82
CA GLN A 32 -21.57 22.65 -26.00
C GLN A 32 -22.42 22.66 -27.28
N LYS A 33 -23.38 21.74 -27.39
CA LYS A 33 -24.26 21.61 -28.55
C LYS A 33 -25.51 22.51 -28.47
N ASP A 34 -25.78 23.11 -27.32
CA ASP A 34 -26.94 23.96 -27.10
C ASP A 34 -26.90 25.20 -28.02
N THR A 35 -28.00 25.44 -28.72
CA THR A 35 -28.18 26.55 -29.66
C THR A 35 -29.12 27.64 -29.14
N VAL A 36 -29.66 27.47 -27.92
CA VAL A 36 -30.69 28.35 -27.34
C VAL A 36 -30.04 29.46 -26.51
N TYR A 37 -29.03 29.13 -25.71
CA TYR A 37 -28.38 30.06 -24.80
C TYR A 37 -27.19 30.80 -25.42
N SER A 38 -26.86 31.97 -24.85
CA SER A 38 -25.66 32.72 -25.24
C SER A 38 -24.39 31.92 -24.97
N VAL A 39 -23.33 32.25 -25.71
CA VAL A 39 -22.02 31.59 -25.54
C VAL A 39 -21.48 31.80 -24.13
N GLU A 40 -21.68 33.00 -23.56
CA GLU A 40 -21.25 33.33 -22.21
C GLU A 40 -21.93 32.43 -21.17
N HIS A 41 -23.26 32.26 -21.25
CA HIS A 41 -23.99 31.43 -20.30
C HIS A 41 -23.58 29.96 -20.39
N LYS A 42 -23.40 29.44 -21.61
CA LYS A 42 -22.92 28.06 -21.82
C LYS A 42 -21.55 27.83 -21.21
N ASN A 43 -20.63 28.78 -21.39
CA ASN A 43 -19.29 28.69 -20.82
C ASN A 43 -19.31 28.73 -19.29
N GLU A 44 -20.18 29.53 -18.68
CA GLU A 44 -20.38 29.56 -17.23
C GLU A 44 -20.86 28.20 -16.71
N ARG A 45 -21.88 27.60 -17.34
CA ARG A 45 -22.38 26.27 -16.97
C ARG A 45 -21.35 25.16 -17.14
N ILE A 46 -20.58 25.19 -18.23
CA ILE A 46 -19.48 24.23 -18.44
C ILE A 46 -18.42 24.38 -17.33
N LYS A 47 -18.10 25.61 -16.93
CA LYS A 47 -17.14 25.87 -15.84
C LYS A 47 -17.66 25.37 -14.49
N GLU A 48 -18.95 25.54 -14.20
CA GLU A 48 -19.58 24.97 -13.00
C GLU A 48 -19.43 23.44 -12.95
N LEU A 49 -19.74 22.75 -14.05
CA LEU A 49 -19.60 21.30 -14.18
C LEU A 49 -18.15 20.84 -14.04
N GLN A 50 -17.19 21.60 -14.58
CA GLN A 50 -15.76 21.31 -14.41
C GLN A 50 -15.30 21.48 -12.95
N ASN A 51 -15.82 22.49 -12.25
CA ASN A 51 -15.53 22.66 -10.83
C ASN A 51 -16.14 21.52 -9.99
N GLU A 52 -17.36 21.10 -10.31
CA GLU A 52 -18.01 19.95 -9.68
C GLU A 52 -17.20 18.66 -9.90
N ALA A 53 -16.69 18.45 -11.13
CA ALA A 53 -15.82 17.32 -11.44
C ALA A 53 -14.55 17.30 -10.58
N ALA A 54 -13.92 18.45 -10.37
CA ALA A 54 -12.75 18.57 -9.49
C ALA A 54 -13.09 18.26 -8.01
N GLN A 55 -14.31 18.57 -7.56
CA GLN A 55 -14.77 18.15 -6.23
C GLN A 55 -14.96 16.65 -6.15
N TYR A 56 -15.53 16.02 -7.18
CA TYR A 56 -15.60 14.56 -7.26
C TYR A 56 -14.22 13.92 -7.22
N ASP A 57 -13.25 14.42 -7.99
CA ASP A 57 -11.86 13.94 -7.95
C ASP A 57 -11.31 13.90 -6.51
N SER A 58 -11.48 15.00 -5.76
CA SER A 58 -11.03 15.08 -4.37
C SER A 58 -11.72 14.04 -3.48
N VAL A 59 -13.05 13.91 -3.58
CA VAL A 59 -13.84 12.96 -2.78
C VAL A 59 -13.43 11.51 -3.08
N PHE A 60 -13.30 11.16 -4.36
CA PHE A 60 -12.93 9.80 -4.76
C PHE A 60 -11.49 9.45 -4.41
N ASN A 61 -10.54 10.38 -4.56
CA ASN A 61 -9.16 10.17 -4.12
C ASN A 61 -9.06 9.99 -2.60
N LYS A 62 -9.85 10.73 -1.82
CA LYS A 62 -9.93 10.55 -0.36
C LYS A 62 -10.47 9.15 -0.01
N LYS A 63 -11.59 8.74 -0.60
CA LYS A 63 -12.16 7.39 -0.40
C LYS A 63 -11.16 6.29 -0.76
N LEU A 64 -10.37 6.49 -1.83
CA LEU A 64 -9.34 5.53 -2.21
C LEU A 64 -8.24 5.42 -1.15
N ALA A 65 -7.76 6.56 -0.63
CA ALA A 65 -6.76 6.58 0.43
C ALA A 65 -7.28 5.91 1.72
N ASP A 66 -8.56 6.15 2.06
CA ASP A 66 -9.22 5.52 3.20
C ASP A 66 -9.27 3.99 3.02
N ILE A 67 -9.68 3.49 1.84
CA ILE A 67 -9.68 2.04 1.53
C ILE A 67 -8.28 1.43 1.71
N ILE A 68 -7.24 2.06 1.15
CA ILE A 68 -5.87 1.53 1.24
C ILE A 68 -5.42 1.49 2.71
N THR A 69 -5.72 2.53 3.48
CA THR A 69 -5.35 2.64 4.89
C THR A 69 -6.06 1.58 5.75
N GLU A 70 -7.36 1.39 5.55
CA GLU A 70 -8.16 0.39 6.26
C GLU A 70 -7.72 -1.05 5.94
N GLU A 71 -7.47 -1.35 4.67
CA GLU A 71 -6.96 -2.66 4.26
C GLU A 71 -5.57 -2.90 4.84
N LYS A 72 -4.66 -1.91 4.74
CA LYS A 72 -3.33 -1.98 5.34
C LYS A 72 -3.42 -2.32 6.82
N LYS A 73 -4.23 -1.59 7.59
CA LYS A 73 -4.45 -1.85 9.03
C LYS A 73 -5.07 -3.22 9.31
N THR A 74 -5.96 -3.70 8.45
CA THR A 74 -6.62 -5.00 8.63
C THR A 74 -5.68 -6.18 8.41
N ILE A 75 -4.70 -6.00 7.53
CA ILE A 75 -3.74 -7.02 7.09
C ILE A 75 -2.47 -7.00 7.94
N ILE A 76 -1.98 -5.79 8.24
CA ILE A 76 -0.85 -5.51 9.11
C ILE A 76 -1.46 -5.16 10.47
N ASP A 77 -1.77 -6.19 11.28
CA ASP A 77 -2.28 -6.02 12.64
C ASP A 77 -1.38 -5.05 13.44
N GLU A 78 -1.97 -4.34 14.41
CA GLU A 78 -1.18 -3.59 15.39
C GLU A 78 -0.28 -4.53 16.22
N PRO A 79 0.90 -4.08 16.68
CA PRO A 79 1.79 -4.91 17.48
C PRO A 79 1.06 -5.51 18.68
N LYS A 80 1.19 -6.82 18.90
CA LYS A 80 0.62 -7.49 20.08
C LYS A 80 1.13 -6.84 21.37
N GLU A 81 0.31 -6.88 22.43
CA GLU A 81 0.74 -6.44 23.76
C GLU A 81 2.11 -7.03 24.10
N THR A 82 3.06 -6.13 24.34
CA THR A 82 4.43 -6.50 24.64
C THR A 82 4.59 -6.72 26.14
N PRO A 83 5.39 -7.71 26.58
CA PRO A 83 5.72 -7.88 27.98
C PRO A 83 6.35 -6.62 28.59
N ALA A 84 6.17 -6.39 29.89
CA ALA A 84 6.77 -5.24 30.58
C ALA A 84 8.31 -5.17 30.47
N ASP A 85 8.97 -6.31 30.25
CA ASP A 85 10.41 -6.45 30.07
C ASP A 85 10.85 -6.50 28.60
N TYR A 86 9.97 -6.19 27.64
CA TYR A 86 10.25 -6.37 26.21
C TYR A 86 11.51 -5.64 25.72
N GLN A 87 11.70 -4.39 26.15
CA GLN A 87 12.89 -3.61 25.80
C GLN A 87 14.19 -4.24 26.32
N VAL A 88 14.13 -4.88 27.49
CA VAL A 88 15.27 -5.61 28.08
C VAL A 88 15.56 -6.86 27.24
N ARG A 89 14.52 -7.57 26.79
CA ARG A 89 14.67 -8.74 25.90
C ARG A 89 15.30 -8.35 24.57
N ILE A 90 14.86 -7.24 23.95
CA ILE A 90 15.45 -6.71 22.71
C ILE A 90 16.93 -6.41 22.94
N SER A 91 17.26 -5.71 24.03
CA SER A 91 18.65 -5.36 24.37
C SER A 91 19.54 -6.60 24.55
N ASN A 92 19.03 -7.62 25.24
CA ASN A 92 19.73 -8.89 25.43
C ASN A 92 19.92 -9.63 24.09
N ALA A 93 18.90 -9.65 23.24
CA ALA A 93 18.98 -10.27 21.92
C ALA A 93 20.03 -9.57 21.03
N LEU A 94 20.01 -8.23 20.95
CA LEU A 94 21.03 -7.45 20.25
C LEU A 94 22.44 -7.75 20.77
N LYS A 95 22.60 -7.88 22.10
CA LYS A 95 23.90 -8.22 22.69
C LYS A 95 24.39 -9.61 22.28
N LEU A 96 23.50 -10.60 22.24
CA LEU A 96 23.84 -11.95 21.79
C LEU A 96 24.23 -11.98 20.31
N LEU A 97 23.55 -11.20 19.45
CA LEU A 97 23.90 -11.06 18.03
C LEU A 97 25.28 -10.42 17.86
N GLU A 98 25.56 -9.35 18.61
CA GLU A 98 26.87 -8.68 18.62
C GLU A 98 27.99 -9.65 19.04
N LEU A 99 27.76 -10.46 20.08
CA LEU A 99 28.72 -11.45 20.57
C LEU A 99 28.98 -12.57 19.56
N ALA A 100 27.97 -12.98 18.79
CA ALA A 100 28.13 -13.97 17.73
C ALA A 100 28.90 -13.39 16.52
N GLY A 101 28.69 -12.11 16.21
CA GLY A 101 29.37 -11.38 15.15
C GLY A 101 29.22 -12.07 13.79
N ASN A 102 30.33 -12.12 13.03
CA ASN A 102 30.36 -12.73 11.69
C ASN A 102 30.24 -14.27 11.68
N LYS A 103 30.23 -14.93 12.85
CA LYS A 103 30.03 -16.38 12.99
C LYS A 103 28.58 -16.77 13.22
N LEU A 104 27.67 -15.80 13.25
CA LEU A 104 26.25 -16.02 13.47
C LEU A 104 25.67 -16.95 12.38
N THR A 105 25.04 -18.04 12.80
CA THR A 105 24.31 -18.94 11.91
C THR A 105 22.80 -18.68 11.96
N ASP A 106 22.07 -19.13 10.95
CA ASP A 106 20.60 -19.00 10.91
C ASP A 106 19.92 -19.66 12.12
N ASP A 107 20.41 -20.83 12.56
CA ASP A 107 19.88 -21.50 13.74
C ASP A 107 20.09 -20.71 15.03
N GLN A 108 21.25 -20.05 15.15
CA GLN A 108 21.56 -19.20 16.30
C GLN A 108 20.70 -17.93 16.29
N ALA A 109 20.60 -17.27 15.12
CA ALA A 109 19.75 -16.10 14.93
C ALA A 109 18.28 -16.42 15.24
N TYR A 110 17.77 -17.54 14.72
CA TYR A 110 16.41 -18.01 14.99
C TYR A 110 16.19 -18.26 16.48
N SER A 111 17.14 -18.90 17.17
CA SER A 111 17.04 -19.17 18.61
C SER A 111 17.00 -17.89 19.43
N ILE A 112 17.88 -16.92 19.12
CA ILE A 112 17.93 -15.62 19.79
C ILE A 112 16.64 -14.83 19.56
N MET A 113 16.11 -14.86 18.34
CA MET A 113 14.97 -14.04 17.94
C MET A 113 13.61 -14.73 18.08
N LYS A 114 13.58 -16.01 18.48
CA LYS A 114 12.36 -16.79 18.67
C LYS A 114 11.25 -16.06 19.46
N PRO A 115 11.56 -15.30 20.53
CA PRO A 115 10.55 -14.56 21.29
C PRO A 115 9.84 -13.45 20.49
N PHE A 116 10.42 -12.98 19.38
CA PHE A 116 9.96 -11.83 18.61
C PHE A 116 9.35 -12.20 17.25
N GLN A 117 9.23 -13.49 16.90
CA GLN A 117 8.77 -13.97 15.59
C GLN A 117 7.36 -13.52 15.15
N GLY A 118 6.59 -12.86 16.03
CA GLY A 118 5.29 -12.26 15.71
C GLY A 118 5.27 -10.73 15.73
N ASP A 119 6.40 -10.08 16.04
CA ASP A 119 6.58 -8.63 15.97
C ASP A 119 7.50 -8.34 14.78
N TYR A 120 6.88 -8.14 13.62
CA TYR A 120 7.61 -7.95 12.37
C TYR A 120 8.37 -6.63 12.31
N GLU A 121 7.96 -5.61 13.07
CA GLU A 121 8.70 -4.35 13.16
C GLU A 121 10.02 -4.55 13.91
N THR A 122 9.96 -5.20 15.08
CA THR A 122 11.16 -5.58 15.84
C THR A 122 12.05 -6.54 15.04
N MET A 123 11.45 -7.51 14.34
CA MET A 123 12.19 -8.42 13.47
C MET A 123 12.87 -7.71 12.30
N ALA A 124 12.27 -6.67 11.73
CA ALA A 124 12.91 -5.87 10.68
C ALA A 124 14.15 -5.10 11.19
N LEU A 125 14.11 -4.62 12.44
CA LEU A 125 15.28 -4.03 13.10
C LEU A 125 16.40 -5.08 13.25
N PHE A 126 16.07 -6.28 13.73
CA PHE A 126 17.06 -7.35 13.83
C PHE A 126 17.61 -7.78 12.47
N HIS A 127 16.77 -7.80 11.44
CA HIS A 127 17.18 -8.11 10.06
C HIS A 127 18.28 -7.15 9.59
N ALA A 128 18.11 -5.84 9.82
CA ALA A 128 19.12 -4.84 9.48
C ALA A 128 20.44 -5.07 10.24
N VAL A 129 20.38 -5.39 11.54
CA VAL A 129 21.56 -5.67 12.37
C VAL A 129 22.29 -6.92 11.88
N VAL A 130 21.58 -8.03 11.65
CA VAL A 130 22.18 -9.29 11.16
C VAL A 130 22.82 -9.11 9.79
N THR A 131 22.16 -8.36 8.89
CA THR A 131 22.70 -8.04 7.56
C THR A 131 24.00 -7.25 7.69
N GLY A 132 24.07 -6.28 8.62
CA GLY A 132 25.28 -5.51 8.90
C GLY A 132 26.44 -6.34 9.47
N LEU A 133 26.15 -7.37 10.27
CA LEU A 133 27.15 -8.22 10.91
C LEU A 133 27.79 -9.27 9.97
N THR A 134 27.16 -9.56 8.83
CA THR A 134 27.51 -10.70 7.97
C THR A 134 28.19 -10.32 6.63
N GLU A 135 28.69 -9.08 6.53
CA GLU A 135 29.57 -8.57 5.46
C GLU A 135 29.20 -9.03 4.02
N GLY A 136 27.96 -8.76 3.59
CA GLY A 136 27.64 -8.75 2.15
C GLY A 136 27.33 -10.10 1.49
N ASN A 137 27.17 -11.18 2.26
CA ASN A 137 26.43 -12.35 1.77
C ASN A 137 24.95 -11.95 1.68
N GLY A 138 24.51 -11.59 0.48
CA GLY A 138 23.28 -10.83 0.21
C GLY A 138 22.01 -11.24 1.00
N VAL A 139 21.12 -10.24 1.10
CA VAL A 139 19.84 -10.15 1.84
C VAL A 139 18.88 -11.34 1.69
N TYR A 140 19.07 -12.21 0.69
CA TYR A 140 18.13 -13.28 0.37
C TYR A 140 18.88 -14.62 0.30
N GLY A 141 18.98 -15.33 1.41
CA GLY A 141 19.39 -16.74 1.39
C GLY A 141 20.04 -17.30 2.65
N THR A 142 20.77 -16.50 3.43
CA THR A 142 21.58 -17.03 4.55
C THR A 142 20.79 -17.18 5.85
N PHE A 143 19.69 -16.44 6.03
CA PHE A 143 18.88 -16.41 7.25
C PHE A 143 17.38 -16.64 7.02
N ASN A 144 17.04 -17.49 6.04
CA ASN A 144 15.64 -17.72 5.65
C ASN A 144 14.81 -18.26 6.82
N LYS A 145 15.35 -19.16 7.65
CA LYS A 145 14.61 -19.70 8.80
C LYS A 145 14.24 -18.60 9.80
N THR A 146 15.13 -17.62 9.99
CA THR A 146 14.91 -16.51 10.91
C THR A 146 13.97 -15.43 10.35
N PHE A 147 14.13 -15.08 9.07
CA PHE A 147 13.53 -13.86 8.51
C PHE A 147 12.57 -14.05 7.35
N GLU A 148 12.30 -15.25 6.84
CA GLU A 148 11.41 -15.46 5.67
C GLU A 148 10.07 -14.70 5.82
N LYS A 149 9.36 -14.90 6.95
CA LYS A 149 8.10 -14.20 7.20
C LYS A 149 8.27 -12.69 7.37
N THR A 150 9.39 -12.25 7.94
CA THR A 150 9.71 -10.83 8.09
C THR A 150 9.98 -10.18 6.73
N ASN A 151 10.66 -10.90 5.83
CA ASN A 151 10.92 -10.46 4.47
C ASN A 151 9.62 -10.33 3.69
N ASP A 152 8.73 -11.34 3.77
CA ASP A 152 7.41 -11.26 3.15
C ASP A 152 6.58 -10.07 3.71
N PHE A 153 6.64 -9.85 5.03
CA PHE A 153 6.01 -8.69 5.67
C PHE A 153 6.57 -7.35 5.15
N MET A 154 7.90 -7.20 5.08
CA MET A 154 8.53 -5.98 4.57
C MET A 154 8.18 -5.73 3.10
N VAL A 155 8.13 -6.78 2.27
CA VAL A 155 7.71 -6.69 0.86
C VAL A 155 6.24 -6.26 0.76
N LEU A 156 5.38 -6.77 1.65
CA LEU A 156 3.98 -6.37 1.72
C LEU A 156 3.81 -4.89 2.12
N ILE A 157 4.53 -4.42 3.15
CA ILE A 157 4.55 -3.01 3.56
C ILE A 157 4.98 -2.10 2.41
N ASN A 158 6.09 -2.43 1.75
CA ASN A 158 6.58 -1.68 0.59
C ASN A 158 5.56 -1.65 -0.54
N SER A 159 4.82 -2.74 -0.75
CA SER A 159 3.77 -2.79 -1.77
C SER A 159 2.60 -1.87 -1.45
N PHE A 160 2.21 -1.75 -0.19
CA PHE A 160 1.25 -0.75 0.26
C PHE A 160 1.75 0.68 0.02
N GLU A 161 3.01 0.99 0.35
CA GLU A 161 3.57 2.32 0.10
C GLU A 161 3.60 2.68 -1.39
N LEU A 162 3.89 1.71 -2.26
CA LEU A 162 3.84 1.88 -3.71
C LEU A 162 2.40 2.15 -4.18
N ALA A 163 1.42 1.41 -3.66
CA ALA A 163 0.01 1.64 -3.95
C ALA A 163 -0.44 3.03 -3.48
N GLU A 164 -0.07 3.46 -2.27
CA GLU A 164 -0.36 4.80 -1.73
C GLU A 164 0.23 5.90 -2.62
N LYS A 165 1.48 5.73 -3.10
CA LYS A 165 2.13 6.67 -4.02
C LYS A 165 1.41 6.73 -5.37
N ALA A 166 1.04 5.58 -5.93
CA ALA A 166 0.33 5.49 -7.21
C ALA A 166 -1.13 5.97 -7.13
N ALA A 167 -1.75 5.92 -5.94
CA ALA A 167 -3.10 6.40 -5.69
C ALA A 167 -3.22 7.94 -5.65
N LYS A 168 -2.10 8.66 -5.45
CA LYS A 168 -2.12 10.13 -5.36
C LYS A 168 -2.63 10.74 -6.67
N ASN A 169 -3.75 11.44 -6.59
CA ASN A 169 -4.41 12.06 -7.74
C ASN A 169 -4.66 11.06 -8.88
N LEU A 170 -5.05 9.82 -8.50
CA LEU A 170 -5.43 8.77 -9.44
C LEU A 170 -6.67 9.20 -10.23
N PHE A 171 -7.65 9.74 -9.53
CA PHE A 171 -8.84 10.34 -10.13
C PHE A 171 -8.55 11.80 -10.42
N ASN A 172 -8.54 12.14 -11.71
CA ASN A 172 -8.44 13.50 -12.19
C ASN A 172 -9.28 13.64 -13.46
N PHE A 173 -10.27 14.51 -13.43
CA PHE A 173 -11.18 14.75 -14.55
C PHE A 173 -10.45 15.36 -15.74
N THR A 174 -9.41 16.17 -15.47
CA THR A 174 -8.62 16.87 -16.49
C THR A 174 -7.60 15.98 -17.20
N ASP A 175 -7.35 14.77 -16.68
CA ASP A 175 -6.46 13.83 -17.34
C ASP A 175 -7.05 13.36 -18.68
N SER A 176 -6.18 13.33 -19.70
CA SER A 176 -6.49 12.62 -20.93
C SER A 176 -6.76 11.13 -20.67
N SER A 177 -7.52 10.47 -21.55
CA SER A 177 -7.81 9.04 -21.44
C SER A 177 -6.53 8.19 -21.34
N PHE A 178 -5.47 8.60 -22.06
CA PHE A 178 -4.17 7.95 -22.03
C PHE A 178 -3.48 8.10 -20.67
N GLN A 179 -3.38 9.32 -20.13
CA GLN A 179 -2.76 9.57 -18.81
C GLN A 179 -3.52 8.84 -17.70
N ALA A 180 -4.85 8.93 -17.70
CA ALA A 180 -5.69 8.22 -16.74
C ALA A 180 -5.48 6.70 -16.82
N GLY A 181 -5.43 6.14 -18.04
CA GLY A 181 -5.17 4.72 -18.28
C GLY A 181 -3.83 4.26 -17.72
N ILE A 182 -2.76 5.03 -17.91
CA ILE A 182 -1.43 4.72 -17.34
C ILE A 182 -1.48 4.69 -15.81
N LYS A 183 -2.03 5.73 -15.17
CA LYS A 183 -2.09 5.81 -13.70
C LYS A 183 -2.90 4.64 -13.12
N ILE A 184 -4.06 4.35 -13.71
CA ILE A 184 -4.93 3.23 -13.29
C ILE A 184 -4.18 1.90 -13.42
N ASN A 185 -3.49 1.65 -14.53
CA ASN A 185 -2.76 0.40 -14.73
C ASN A 185 -1.61 0.23 -13.72
N LEU A 186 -0.83 1.29 -13.47
CA LEU A 186 0.24 1.27 -12.47
C LEU A 186 -0.32 0.97 -11.07
N PHE A 187 -1.38 1.68 -10.68
CA PHE A 187 -2.03 1.48 -9.40
C PHE A 187 -2.61 0.06 -9.25
N MET A 188 -3.34 -0.43 -10.25
CA MET A 188 -3.92 -1.78 -10.22
C MET A 188 -2.87 -2.89 -10.24
N GLY A 189 -1.69 -2.63 -10.83
CA GLY A 189 -0.52 -3.48 -10.69
C GLY A 189 -0.09 -3.64 -9.23
N SER A 190 0.04 -2.53 -8.50
CA SER A 190 0.36 -2.54 -7.07
C SER A 190 -0.72 -3.24 -6.23
N VAL A 191 -2.00 -2.97 -6.49
CA VAL A 191 -3.13 -3.64 -5.81
C VAL A 191 -3.11 -5.15 -6.02
N SER A 192 -2.82 -5.59 -7.25
CA SER A 192 -2.73 -7.02 -7.57
C SER A 192 -1.54 -7.69 -6.89
N GLU A 193 -0.43 -6.97 -6.71
CA GLU A 193 0.74 -7.50 -6.00
C GLU A 193 0.45 -7.63 -4.50
N ILE A 194 -0.21 -6.64 -3.89
CA ILE A 194 -0.69 -6.73 -2.50
C ILE A 194 -1.57 -7.97 -2.32
N GLU A 195 -2.56 -8.18 -3.20
CA GLU A 195 -3.46 -9.35 -3.12
C GLU A 195 -2.67 -10.67 -3.16
N LYS A 196 -1.66 -10.80 -4.02
CA LYS A 196 -0.80 -11.99 -4.08
C LYS A 196 0.02 -12.18 -2.80
N LEU A 197 0.63 -11.10 -2.30
CA LEU A 197 1.48 -11.13 -1.11
C LEU A 197 0.69 -11.45 0.14
N VAL A 198 -0.51 -10.90 0.31
CA VAL A 198 -1.42 -11.24 1.42
C VAL A 198 -1.76 -12.73 1.39
N ASN A 199 -2.13 -13.27 0.23
CA ASN A 199 -2.45 -14.70 0.10
C ASN A 199 -1.25 -15.59 0.42
N ARG A 200 -0.02 -15.17 0.08
CA ARG A 200 1.21 -15.88 0.47
C ARG A 200 1.44 -15.81 1.97
N PHE A 201 1.33 -14.62 2.54
CA PHE A 201 1.57 -14.34 3.96
C PHE A 201 0.59 -15.10 4.87
N GLU A 202 -0.67 -15.26 4.46
CA GLU A 202 -1.66 -16.06 5.18
C GLU A 202 -1.45 -17.59 5.05
N ALA A 203 -0.75 -18.05 4.00
CA ALA A 203 -0.53 -19.47 3.73
C ALA A 203 0.71 -20.05 4.45
N ALA A 204 1.57 -19.21 5.00
CA ALA A 204 2.83 -19.56 5.67
C ALA A 204 2.70 -19.59 7.20
#